data_AF-A0MAQ8-F1
#
_entry.id   AF-A0MAQ8-F1
#
_cell.length_a   1.000
_cell.length_b   1.000
_cell.length_c   1.000
_cell.angle_alpha   90.00
_cell.angle_beta   90.00
_cell.angle_gamma   90.00
#
_symmetry.space_group_name_H-M   'P 1'
#
loop_
_entity.id
_entity.type
_entity.pdbx_description
1 polymer ?
#
loop_
_entity_poly.entity_id
_entity_poly.type
_entity_poly.pdbx_seq_one_letter_code
_entity_poly.pdbx_strand_id
1 'polypeptide(L)' 'AMQRVEEGGVYVDQLFFHDPDGFMIEICDCDNIPMIPLTVDNVVRSCSRVNLHSMQQQNTPVIRP' A
#
# COMPACT_ATOMS: atom_id res chain seq x y z
N ALA A 1 -8.01 7.67 14.32
CA ALA A 1 -7.80 6.89 15.55
C ALA A 1 -7.23 5.54 15.17
N MET A 2 -6.26 5.01 15.94
CA MET A 2 -5.78 3.64 15.73
C MET A 2 -6.63 2.68 16.54
N GLN A 3 -6.96 1.53 15.95
CA GLN A 3 -7.73 0.46 16.55
C GLN A 3 -7.17 -0.89 16.10
N ARG A 4 -7.01 -1.81 17.05
CA ARG A 4 -6.62 -3.20 16.77
C ARG A 4 -7.85 -4.09 16.72
N VAL A 5 -7.93 -4.94 15.71
CA VAL A 5 -9.00 -5.94 15.54
C VAL A 5 -8.42 -7.36 15.48
N GLU A 6 -9.24 -8.34 15.82
CA GLU A 6 -8.91 -9.76 15.75
C GLU A 6 -9.99 -10.51 14.97
N GLU A 7 -9.60 -11.24 13.92
CA GLU A 7 -10.49 -12.11 13.13
C GLU A 7 -9.77 -13.42 12.79
N GLY A 8 -10.37 -14.56 13.13
CA GLY A 8 -9.77 -15.87 12.84
C GLY A 8 -8.40 -16.11 13.49
N GLY A 9 -8.10 -15.43 14.61
CA GLY A 9 -6.80 -15.47 15.28
C GLY A 9 -5.72 -14.59 14.63
N VAL A 10 -6.09 -13.79 13.62
CA VAL A 10 -5.24 -12.80 12.96
C VAL A 10 -5.48 -11.44 13.58
N TYR A 11 -4.40 -10.74 13.91
CA TYR A 11 -4.45 -9.36 14.39
C TYR A 11 -4.09 -8.38 13.28
N VAL A 12 -4.87 -7.31 13.18
CA VAL A 12 -4.69 -6.22 12.23
C VAL A 12 -4.83 -4.89 12.95
N ASP A 13 -3.87 -3.99 12.74
CA ASP A 13 -3.95 -2.62 13.23
C ASP A 13 -4.55 -1.73 12.12
N GLN A 14 -5.61 -0.99 12.46
CA GLN A 14 -6.36 -0.11 11.56
C GLN A 14 -6.23 1.35 12.00
N LEU A 15 -6.07 2.24 11.03
CA LEU A 15 -6.11 3.69 11.21
C LEU A 15 -7.27 4.26 10.42
N PHE A 16 -8.18 4.93 11.13
CA PHE A 16 -9.30 5.66 10.54
C PHE A 16 -9.09 7.17 10.63
N PHE A 17 -9.29 7.88 9.53
CA PHE A 17 -9.30 9.33 9.49
C PHE A 17 -10.17 9.85 8.36
N HIS A 18 -10.51 11.14 8.41
CA HIS A 18 -11.16 11.83 7.30
C HIS A 18 -10.10 12.60 6.52
N ASP A 19 -10.19 12.57 5.19
CA ASP A 19 -9.45 13.50 4.34
C ASP A 19 -10.10 14.91 4.38
N PRO A 20 -9.50 15.92 3.74
CA PRO A 20 -10.06 17.27 3.71
C PRO A 20 -11.45 17.37 3.06
N ASP A 21 -11.80 16.42 2.19
CA ASP A 21 -13.08 16.36 1.50
C ASP A 21 -14.15 15.60 2.32
N GLY A 22 -13.77 15.01 3.44
CA GLY A 22 -14.66 14.31 4.38
C GLY A 22 -14.80 12.81 4.13
N PHE A 23 -14.09 12.24 3.16
CA PHE A 23 -14.10 10.80 2.93
C PHE A 23 -13.41 10.07 4.08
N MET A 24 -14.01 8.97 4.53
CA MET A 24 -13.43 8.11 5.55
C MET A 24 -12.38 7.20 4.88
N ILE A 25 -11.13 7.35 5.30
CA ILE A 25 -10.02 6.53 4.87
C ILE A 25 -9.70 5.53 5.97
N GLU A 26 -9.62 4.26 5.57
CA GLU A 26 -9.12 3.15 6.39
C GLU A 26 -7.74 2.73 5.86
N ILE A 27 -6.76 2.59 6.75
CA ILE A 27 -5.44 2.00 6.48
C ILE A 27 -5.24 0.83 7.43
N CYS A 28 -4.84 -0.34 6.93
CA CYS A 28 -4.53 -1.53 7.73
C CYS A 28 -3.15 -2.12 7.37
N ASP A 29 -2.50 -2.77 8.33
CA ASP A 29 -1.12 -3.29 8.21
C ASP A 29 -1.01 -4.61 7.40
N CYS A 30 -2.09 -5.37 7.20
CA CYS A 30 -2.21 -6.54 6.31
C CYS A 30 -1.15 -7.67 6.40
N ASP A 31 -0.09 -7.52 7.20
CA ASP A 31 1.07 -8.40 7.24
C ASP A 31 0.73 -9.84 7.66
N ASN A 32 -0.33 -9.97 8.47
CA ASN A 32 -0.77 -11.26 9.02
C ASN A 32 -1.97 -11.85 8.26
N ILE A 33 -2.44 -11.20 7.19
CA ILE A 33 -3.61 -11.67 6.43
C ILE A 33 -3.15 -12.71 5.40
N PRO A 34 -3.72 -13.94 5.40
CA PRO A 34 -3.37 -14.95 4.40
C PRO A 34 -3.82 -14.49 3.00
N MET A 35 -2.87 -14.04 2.18
CA MET A 35 -3.13 -13.71 0.79
C MET A 35 -3.27 -14.99 -0.05
N ILE A 36 -4.47 -15.27 -0.52
CA ILE A 36 -4.72 -16.31 -1.53
C ILE A 36 -4.79 -15.61 -2.89
N PRO A 37 -3.86 -15.91 -3.83
CA PRO A 37 -3.94 -15.36 -5.17
C PRO A 37 -5.27 -15.75 -5.82
N LEU A 38 -6.02 -14.76 -6.32
CA LEU A 38 -7.20 -15.02 -7.13
C LEU A 38 -6.72 -15.54 -8.50
N THR A 39 -6.66 -16.86 -8.65
CA THR A 39 -6.35 -17.50 -9.93
C THR A 39 -7.60 -17.52 -10.80
N VAL A 40 -7.94 -16.38 -11.38
CA VAL A 40 -8.77 -16.35 -12.57
C VAL A 40 -7.82 -16.65 -13.73
N ASP A 41 -7.83 -17.89 -14.18
CA ASP A 41 -7.35 -18.32 -15.48
C ASP A 41 -5.94 -17.82 -15.88
N ASN A 42 -4.92 -18.39 -15.24
CA ASN A 42 -3.56 -18.54 -15.80
C ASN A 42 -2.83 -17.29 -16.35
N VAL A 43 -3.01 -16.09 -15.80
CA VAL A 43 -2.01 -15.02 -15.97
C VAL A 43 -1.85 -14.20 -14.69
N VAL A 44 -0.99 -14.66 -13.79
CA VAL A 44 -0.41 -13.77 -12.77
C VAL A 44 0.54 -12.83 -13.50
N ARG A 45 0.06 -11.64 -13.88
CA ARG A 45 0.95 -10.54 -14.24
C ARG A 45 1.62 -10.05 -12.96
N SER A 46 2.72 -10.71 -12.60
CA SER A 46 3.59 -10.24 -11.53
C SER A 46 4.09 -8.85 -11.92
N CYS A 47 3.61 -7.81 -11.24
CA CYS A 47 4.22 -6.49 -11.35
C CYS A 47 5.63 -6.61 -10.76
N SER A 48 6.64 -6.23 -11.55
CA SER A 48 8.02 -6.19 -11.06
C SER A 48 8.06 -5.38 -9.78
N ARG A 49 8.59 -5.95 -8.69
CA ARG A 49 8.90 -5.19 -7.47
C ARG A 49 9.87 -4.07 -7.86
N VAL A 50 9.37 -2.83 -7.89
CA VAL A 50 10.23 -1.67 -8.13
C VAL A 50 10.98 -1.40 -6.84
N ASN A 51 12.30 -1.63 -6.82
CA ASN A 51 13.14 -1.10 -5.75
C ASN A 51 13.16 0.43 -5.89
N LEU A 52 12.46 1.15 -4.99
CA LEU A 52 12.39 2.61 -4.98
C LEU A 52 13.76 3.30 -4.76
N HIS A 53 14.81 2.53 -4.47
CA HIS A 53 16.15 3.03 -4.17
C HIS A 53 16.98 3.51 -5.39
N SER A 54 16.50 3.43 -6.64
CA SER A 54 17.27 3.88 -7.82
C SER A 54 16.71 5.07 -8.59
N MET A 55 15.64 5.74 -8.12
CA MET A 55 15.14 6.98 -8.72
C MET A 55 15.62 8.23 -7.95
N GLN A 56 16.92 8.31 -7.68
CA GLN A 56 17.58 9.59 -7.42
C GLN A 56 18.61 9.80 -8.53
N GLN A 57 18.55 10.98 -9.16
CA GLN A 57 19.38 11.49 -10.26
C GLN A 57 18.88 11.22 -11.70
N GLN A 58 17.68 11.71 -12.04
CA GLN A 58 17.59 12.45 -13.30
C GLN A 58 18.02 13.89 -13.00
N ASN A 59 19.29 14.18 -13.29
CA ASN A 59 19.85 15.52 -13.24
C ASN A 59 19.19 16.36 -14.35
N THR A 60 18.12 17.09 -14.02
CA THR A 60 17.57 18.11 -14.91
C THR A 60 18.47 19.34 -14.85
N PRO A 61 19.07 19.80 -15.97
CA PRO A 61 19.77 21.07 -15.97
C PRO A 61 18.74 22.19 -15.75
N VAL A 62 18.80 22.82 -14.58
CA VAL A 62 18.12 24.09 -14.30
C VAL A 62 18.76 25.15 -15.19
N ILE A 63 18.12 25.46 -16.32
CA ILE A 63 18.42 26.68 -17.07
C ILE A 63 17.57 27.79 -16.49
N ARG A 64 18.19 28.83 -15.91
CA ARG A 64 17.73 30.23 -15.79
C ARG A 64 18.72 31.06 -14.94
N PRO A 65 18.91 32.37 -15.21
CA PRO A 65 18.75 33.14 -16.45
C PRO A 65 20.02 33.17 -17.30
#